data_AF-A0YV08-F1
#
_entry.id   AF-A0YV08-F1
#
_cell.length_a   1.000
_cell.length_b   1.000
_cell.length_c   1.000
_cell.angle_alpha   90.00
_cell.angle_beta   90.00
_cell.angle_gamma   90.00
#
_symmetry.space_group_name_H-M   'P 1'
#
loop_
_entity.id
_entity.type
_entity.pdbx_description
1 polymer ?
#
loop_
_entity_poly.entity_id
_entity_poly.type
_entity_poly.pdbx_seq_one_letter_code
_entity_poly.pdbx_strand_id
1 'polypeptide(L)'
;MYYGYRCYNREGKPEGWLYTARSEQELNPTKNLDYFSWCKRWKTKRGAEKNFDYYNQRWHHQTDGGYLKIEEMPELESHQFKDYRETKKRWDEQNADKVRESKAKYDAENPVWSIRFKDEDVLQWLNEERWDDESNQDLVMRKLRKLMTLEYKEGF
;
A
#
# COMPACT_ATOMS: atom_id res chain seq x y z
N MET A 1 3.86 -16.09 -12.10
CA MET A 1 2.40 -16.22 -11.92
C MET A 1 1.69 -14.97 -11.38
N TYR A 2 0.65 -14.49 -12.09
CA TYR A 2 -0.25 -13.40 -11.67
C TYR A 2 -1.72 -13.81 -11.92
N TYR A 3 -2.66 -13.19 -11.19
CA TYR A 3 -4.10 -13.29 -11.41
C TYR A 3 -4.63 -11.99 -11.99
N GLY A 4 -5.61 -12.07 -12.88
CA GLY A 4 -6.25 -10.91 -13.49
C GLY A 4 -7.75 -11.13 -13.67
N TYR A 5 -8.43 -10.13 -14.20
CA TYR A 5 -9.84 -10.26 -14.56
C TYR A 5 -9.98 -10.59 -16.03
N ARG A 6 -10.49 -11.78 -16.33
CA ARG A 6 -10.89 -12.20 -17.67
C ARG A 6 -12.26 -11.63 -17.99
N CYS A 7 -12.35 -10.91 -19.10
CA CYS A 7 -13.59 -10.31 -19.60
C CYS A 7 -14.38 -11.32 -20.43
N TYR A 8 -15.68 -11.41 -20.15
CA TYR A 8 -16.66 -12.17 -20.93
C TYR A 8 -17.80 -11.25 -21.36
N ASN A 9 -18.28 -11.45 -22.58
CA ASN A 9 -19.50 -10.81 -23.04
C ASN A 9 -20.75 -11.55 -22.50
N ARG A 10 -21.94 -11.01 -22.79
CA ARG A 10 -23.23 -11.60 -22.39
C ARG A 10 -23.43 -13.05 -22.87
N GLU A 11 -22.85 -13.41 -24.01
CA GLU A 11 -22.91 -14.77 -24.58
C GLU A 11 -21.90 -15.73 -23.92
N GLY A 12 -21.09 -15.26 -22.97
CA GLY A 12 -20.03 -16.05 -22.34
C GLY A 12 -18.80 -16.26 -23.22
N LYS A 13 -18.62 -15.47 -24.29
CA LYS A 13 -17.39 -15.50 -25.10
C LYS A 13 -16.30 -14.64 -24.45
N PRO A 14 -15.04 -15.11 -24.41
CA PRO A 14 -13.95 -14.36 -23.81
C PRO A 14 -13.50 -13.20 -24.71
N GLU A 15 -13.45 -12.00 -24.15
CA GLU A 15 -13.07 -10.77 -24.85
C GLU A 15 -11.63 -10.32 -24.58
N GLY A 16 -11.02 -10.78 -23.49
CA GLY A 16 -9.63 -10.47 -23.16
C GLY A 16 -9.42 -10.30 -21.67
N TRP A 17 -8.37 -9.56 -21.30
CA TRP A 17 -8.05 -9.18 -19.93
C TRP A 17 -8.37 -7.72 -19.67
N LEU A 18 -8.93 -7.43 -18.49
CA LEU A 18 -9.38 -6.09 -18.14
C LEU A 18 -8.21 -5.14 -17.89
N TYR A 19 -8.26 -3.96 -18.51
CA TYR A 19 -7.48 -2.80 -18.14
C TYR A 19 -8.36 -1.54 -18.04
N THR A 20 -7.85 -0.52 -17.35
CA THR A 20 -8.47 0.81 -17.28
C THR A 20 -7.63 1.79 -18.07
N ALA A 21 -8.26 2.57 -18.95
CA ALA A 21 -7.59 3.69 -19.60
C ALA A 21 -7.17 4.76 -18.57
N ARG A 22 -6.31 5.70 -18.98
CA ARG A 22 -5.67 6.71 -18.10
C ARG A 22 -6.65 7.59 -17.31
N SER A 23 -7.92 7.67 -17.73
CA SER A 23 -8.99 8.39 -17.04
C SER A 23 -9.76 7.54 -16.01
N GLU A 24 -9.46 6.24 -15.85
CA GLU A 24 -10.17 5.25 -15.02
C GLU A 24 -11.70 5.10 -15.27
N GLN A 25 -12.23 5.87 -16.21
CA GLN A 25 -13.66 5.93 -16.54
C GLN A 25 -14.08 4.77 -17.45
N GLU A 26 -13.20 4.29 -18.33
CA GLU A 26 -13.52 3.23 -19.28
C GLU A 26 -12.79 1.93 -18.97
N LEU A 27 -13.58 0.86 -18.91
CA LEU A 27 -13.11 -0.51 -18.79
C LEU A 27 -12.89 -1.09 -20.17
N ASN A 28 -11.70 -1.59 -20.47
CA ASN A 28 -11.38 -2.13 -21.80
C ASN A 28 -10.77 -3.53 -21.68
N PRO A 29 -11.12 -4.46 -22.58
CA PRO A 29 -10.46 -5.75 -22.68
C PRO A 29 -9.28 -5.67 -23.66
N THR A 30 -8.24 -6.47 -23.42
CA THR A 30 -7.19 -6.71 -24.42
C THR A 30 -6.85 -8.19 -24.53
N LYS A 31 -6.63 -8.66 -25.76
CA LYS A 31 -6.05 -9.99 -26.04
C LYS A 31 -4.55 -9.88 -26.36
N ASN A 32 -4.04 -8.67 -26.56
CA ASN A 32 -2.64 -8.45 -26.90
C ASN A 32 -1.77 -8.60 -25.64
N LEU A 33 -0.85 -9.57 -25.70
CA LEU A 33 0.10 -9.88 -24.63
C LEU A 33 0.98 -8.67 -24.26
N ASP A 34 1.37 -7.83 -25.23
CA ASP A 34 2.20 -6.65 -25.00
C ASP A 34 1.51 -5.61 -24.09
N TYR A 35 0.18 -5.64 -24.01
CA TYR A 35 -0.63 -4.71 -23.22
C TYR A 35 -1.04 -5.27 -21.86
N PHE A 36 -0.57 -6.44 -21.48
CA PHE A 36 -0.88 -7.01 -20.16
C PHE A 36 -0.26 -6.22 -19.01
N SER A 37 0.77 -5.41 -19.28
CA SER A 37 1.32 -4.46 -18.32
C SER A 37 0.30 -3.43 -17.84
N TRP A 38 -0.70 -3.13 -18.65
CA TRP A 38 -1.80 -2.21 -18.32
C TRP A 38 -2.98 -2.92 -17.66
N CYS A 39 -3.05 -4.25 -17.78
CA CYS A 39 -4.13 -5.04 -17.21
C CYS A 39 -4.10 -5.01 -15.68
N LYS A 40 -5.29 -5.03 -15.09
CA LYS A 40 -5.46 -5.18 -13.65
C LYS A 40 -4.97 -6.57 -13.24
N ARG A 41 -3.94 -6.61 -12.39
CA ARG A 41 -3.24 -7.85 -12.02
C ARG A 41 -2.83 -7.87 -10.55
N TRP A 42 -2.80 -9.07 -9.98
CA TRP A 42 -2.46 -9.32 -8.58
C TRP A 42 -1.56 -10.54 -8.44
N LYS A 43 -0.69 -10.54 -7.43
CA LYS A 43 0.15 -11.70 -7.12
C LYS A 43 -0.62 -12.86 -6.52
N THR A 44 -1.80 -12.59 -5.94
CA THR A 44 -2.63 -13.59 -5.26
C THR A 44 -4.09 -13.46 -5.68
N LYS A 45 -4.81 -14.59 -5.72
CA LYS A 45 -6.26 -14.63 -5.99
C LYS A 45 -7.04 -13.77 -4.99
N ARG A 46 -6.72 -13.88 -3.71
CA ARG A 46 -7.32 -13.06 -2.63
C ARG A 46 -7.13 -11.55 -2.85
N GLY A 47 -6.02 -11.14 -3.47
CA GLY A 47 -5.78 -9.75 -3.84
C GLY A 47 -6.76 -9.25 -4.91
N ALA A 48 -7.03 -10.10 -5.91
CA ALA A 48 -7.98 -9.82 -6.97
C ALA A 48 -9.43 -9.81 -6.43
N GLU A 49 -9.79 -10.69 -5.50
CA GLU A 49 -11.15 -10.76 -4.94
C GLU A 49 -11.58 -9.45 -4.26
N LYS A 50 -10.66 -8.71 -3.62
CA LYS A 50 -10.99 -7.49 -2.85
C LYS A 50 -11.78 -6.43 -3.62
N ASN A 51 -11.50 -6.28 -4.91
CA ASN A 51 -12.14 -5.25 -5.74
C ASN A 51 -12.99 -5.89 -6.85
N PHE A 52 -13.19 -7.21 -6.85
CA PHE A 52 -13.80 -7.92 -7.96
C PHE A 52 -15.22 -7.42 -8.23
N ASP A 53 -16.05 -7.33 -7.20
CA ASP A 53 -17.46 -6.93 -7.34
C ASP A 53 -17.59 -5.54 -7.96
N TYR A 54 -16.74 -4.59 -7.55
CA TYR A 54 -16.71 -3.24 -8.11
C TYR A 54 -16.46 -3.26 -9.63
N TYR A 55 -15.42 -3.97 -10.08
CA TYR A 55 -15.11 -4.03 -11.51
C TYR A 55 -16.12 -4.87 -12.29
N ASN A 56 -16.64 -5.94 -11.70
CA ASN A 56 -17.60 -6.83 -12.33
C ASN A 56 -18.94 -6.10 -12.57
N GLN A 57 -19.44 -5.34 -11.60
CA GLN A 57 -20.64 -4.52 -11.76
C GLN A 57 -20.45 -3.47 -12.86
N ARG A 58 -19.33 -2.74 -12.86
CA ARG A 58 -19.05 -1.76 -13.92
C ARG A 58 -18.95 -2.40 -15.29
N TRP A 59 -18.30 -3.56 -15.40
CA TRP A 59 -18.19 -4.30 -16.66
C TRP A 59 -19.56 -4.76 -17.14
N HIS A 60 -20.37 -5.32 -16.24
CA HIS A 60 -21.73 -5.75 -16.53
C HIS A 60 -22.60 -4.61 -17.08
N HIS A 61 -22.53 -3.43 -16.46
CA HIS A 61 -23.23 -2.24 -16.93
C HIS A 61 -22.69 -1.74 -18.29
N GLN A 62 -21.37 -1.70 -18.47
CA GLN A 62 -20.76 -1.16 -19.70
C GLN A 62 -21.00 -2.07 -20.92
N THR A 63 -21.09 -3.39 -20.72
CA THR A 63 -21.17 -4.39 -21.80
C THR A 63 -22.55 -5.01 -21.96
N ASP A 64 -23.58 -4.39 -21.37
CA ASP A 64 -24.98 -4.86 -21.39
C ASP A 64 -25.10 -6.35 -21.05
N GLY A 65 -24.57 -6.74 -19.89
CA GLY A 65 -24.73 -8.09 -19.35
C GLY A 65 -23.49 -8.97 -19.40
N GLY A 66 -22.32 -8.46 -19.81
CA GLY A 66 -21.06 -9.17 -19.65
C GLY A 66 -20.67 -9.40 -18.20
N TYR A 67 -19.63 -10.19 -17.97
CA TYR A 67 -19.12 -10.47 -16.62
C TYR A 67 -17.60 -10.69 -16.63
N LEU A 68 -17.01 -10.60 -15.45
CA LEU A 68 -15.60 -10.88 -15.21
C LEU A 68 -15.42 -12.23 -14.51
N LYS A 69 -14.27 -12.87 -14.70
CA LYS A 69 -13.79 -13.97 -13.84
C LYS A 69 -12.36 -13.72 -13.41
N ILE A 70 -12.02 -14.15 -12.20
CA ILE A 70 -10.63 -14.13 -11.73
C ILE A 70 -9.95 -15.37 -12.28
N GLU A 71 -8.95 -15.16 -13.12
CA GLU A 71 -8.20 -16.23 -13.78
C GLU A 71 -6.70 -15.98 -13.71
N GLU A 72 -5.93 -17.05 -13.87
CA GLU A 72 -4.48 -17.00 -13.95
C GLU A 72 -4.08 -16.36 -15.28
N MET A 73 -3.27 -15.32 -15.20
CA MET A 73 -2.75 -14.65 -16.39
C MET A 73 -1.61 -15.47 -16.99
N PRO A 74 -1.52 -15.53 -18.33
CA PRO A 74 -0.36 -16.06 -19.03
C PRO A 74 0.95 -15.52 -18.46
N GLU A 75 1.94 -16.40 -18.31
CA GLU A 75 3.26 -15.98 -17.87
C GLU A 75 3.94 -15.17 -18.96
N LEU A 76 4.17 -13.90 -18.68
CA LEU A 76 4.96 -13.02 -19.52
C LEU A 76 6.39 -13.02 -18.99
N GLU A 77 7.35 -13.18 -19.90
CA GLU A 77 8.76 -13.09 -19.56
C GLU A 77 9.02 -11.76 -18.81
N SER A 78 9.65 -11.86 -17.65
CA SER A 78 9.76 -10.79 -16.64
C SER A 78 10.41 -9.49 -17.15
N HIS A 79 11.04 -9.53 -18.32
CA HIS A 79 11.78 -8.43 -18.95
C HIS A 79 10.89 -7.25 -19.38
N GLN A 80 9.56 -7.42 -19.48
CA GLN A 80 8.67 -6.36 -19.96
C GLN A 80 8.10 -5.44 -18.87
N PHE A 81 8.30 -5.76 -17.58
CA PHE A 81 7.74 -4.97 -16.48
C PHE A 81 8.84 -4.25 -15.73
N LYS A 82 8.98 -2.93 -15.96
CA LYS A 82 9.82 -2.08 -15.12
C LYS A 82 9.27 -2.14 -13.69
N ASP A 83 10.08 -2.66 -12.76
CA ASP A 83 9.69 -2.69 -11.35
C ASP A 83 9.48 -1.26 -10.87
N TYR A 84 8.26 -0.95 -10.42
CA TYR A 84 7.88 0.36 -9.91
C TYR A 84 8.84 0.84 -8.81
N ARG A 85 9.38 -0.10 -8.02
CA ARG A 85 10.35 0.23 -6.96
C ARG A 85 11.67 0.73 -7.54
N GLU A 86 12.13 0.16 -8.64
CA GLU A 86 13.37 0.58 -9.30
C GLU A 86 13.19 1.92 -10.02
N THR A 87 12.06 2.14 -10.70
CA THR A 87 11.77 3.42 -11.35
C THR A 87 11.56 4.53 -10.33
N LYS A 88 10.89 4.26 -9.21
CA LYS A 88 10.77 5.20 -8.09
C LYS A 88 12.14 5.51 -7.48
N LYS A 89 12.97 4.49 -7.20
CA LYS A 89 14.31 4.70 -6.65
C LYS A 89 15.17 5.59 -7.55
N ARG A 90 15.18 5.35 -8.86
CA ARG A 90 15.90 6.18 -9.83
C ARG A 90 15.36 7.61 -9.87
N TRP A 91 14.05 7.80 -9.75
CA TRP A 91 13.45 9.13 -9.70
C TRP A 91 13.79 9.87 -8.41
N ASP A 92 13.74 9.18 -7.26
CA ASP A 92 14.10 9.73 -5.96
C ASP A 92 15.59 10.14 -5.93
N GLU A 93 16.48 9.33 -6.52
CA GLU A 93 17.91 9.65 -6.68
C GLU A 93 18.13 10.89 -7.59
N GLN A 94 17.36 11.01 -8.67
CA GLN A 94 17.44 12.16 -9.59
C GLN A 94 16.78 13.44 -9.04
N ASN A 95 15.87 13.32 -8.08
CA ASN A 95 15.10 14.44 -7.49
C ASN A 95 15.33 14.54 -5.98
N ALA A 96 16.54 14.23 -5.51
CA ALA A 96 16.88 14.19 -4.09
C ALA A 96 16.52 15.49 -3.35
N ASP A 97 16.69 16.64 -4.00
CA ASP A 97 16.35 17.95 -3.43
C ASP A 97 14.85 18.09 -3.14
N LYS A 98 13.98 17.68 -4.07
CA LYS A 98 12.52 17.72 -3.91
C LYS A 98 12.03 16.77 -2.83
N VAL A 99 12.65 15.59 -2.75
CA VAL A 99 12.35 14.60 -1.71
C VAL A 99 12.74 15.17 -0.34
N ARG A 100 13.90 15.82 -0.23
CA ARG A 100 14.37 16.46 1.00
C ARG A 100 13.44 17.61 1.43
N GLU A 101 13.06 18.50 0.51
CA GLU A 101 12.12 19.60 0.80
C GLU A 101 10.76 19.08 1.25
N SER A 102 10.20 18.09 0.53
CA SER A 102 8.91 17.50 0.86
C SER A 102 8.94 16.81 2.22
N LYS A 103 10.03 16.10 2.53
CA LYS A 103 10.25 15.47 3.83
C LYS A 103 10.38 16.50 4.95
N ALA A 104 11.17 17.55 4.75
CA ALA A 104 11.33 18.62 5.73
C ALA A 104 10.00 19.34 6.03
N LYS A 105 9.17 19.56 5.01
CA LYS A 105 7.82 20.11 5.18
C LYS A 105 6.91 19.17 5.98
N TYR A 106 6.91 17.88 5.63
CA TYR A 106 6.14 16.87 6.35
C TYR A 106 6.58 16.75 7.82
N ASP A 107 7.89 16.73 8.08
CA ASP A 107 8.48 16.63 9.42
C ASP A 107 8.21 17.91 10.25
N ALA A 108 8.11 19.09 9.62
CA ALA A 108 7.72 20.33 10.29
C ALA A 108 6.23 20.35 10.69
N GLU A 109 5.36 19.81 9.84
CA GLU A 109 3.92 19.69 10.11
C GLU A 109 3.59 18.52 11.04
N ASN A 110 4.42 17.47 11.03
CA ASN A 110 4.27 16.25 11.81
C ASN A 110 5.58 15.97 12.57
N PRO A 111 5.90 16.77 13.60
CA PRO A 111 7.11 16.57 14.36
C PRO A 111 7.10 15.16 14.94
N VAL A 112 8.02 14.31 14.48
CA VAL A 112 8.26 13.00 15.08
C VAL A 112 9.05 13.27 16.36
N TRP A 113 8.38 13.24 17.50
CA TRP A 113 9.01 13.33 18.82
C TRP A 113 9.74 12.01 19.11
N SER A 114 10.83 11.73 18.40
CA SER A 114 11.69 10.60 18.74
C SER A 114 12.59 11.01 19.91
N ILE A 115 12.14 10.75 21.13
CA ILE A 115 13.02 10.82 22.30
C ILE A 115 13.96 9.63 22.22
N ARG A 116 15.26 9.89 22.05
CA ARG A 116 16.31 8.87 22.13
C ARG A 116 17.11 9.11 23.39
N PHE A 117 16.96 8.24 24.38
CA PHE A 117 17.81 8.23 25.56
C PHE A 117 19.20 7.73 25.12
N LYS A 118 20.22 8.59 25.27
CA LYS A 118 21.63 8.22 25.03
C LYS A 118 22.31 7.71 26.29
N ASP A 119 21.68 7.91 27.43
CA ASP A 119 22.21 7.58 28.75
C ASP A 119 21.87 6.13 29.10
N GLU A 120 22.90 5.32 29.35
CA GLU A 120 22.75 3.90 29.66
C GLU A 120 22.02 3.68 30.98
N ASP A 121 22.21 4.56 31.96
CA ASP A 121 21.58 4.45 33.28
C ASP A 121 20.05 4.61 33.17
N VAL A 122 19.60 5.52 32.28
CA VAL A 122 18.17 5.73 32.00
C VAL A 122 17.59 4.51 31.28
N LEU A 123 18.33 3.92 30.35
CA LEU A 123 17.89 2.72 29.63
C LEU A 123 17.78 1.51 30.56
N GLN A 124 18.76 1.33 31.45
CA GLN A 124 18.72 0.25 32.43
C GLN A 124 17.53 0.40 33.37
N TRP A 125 17.34 1.59 33.95
CA TRP A 125 16.19 1.86 34.83
C TRP A 125 14.84 1.60 34.13
N LEU A 126 14.70 2.02 32.86
CA LEU A 126 13.50 1.76 32.07
C LEU A 126 13.26 0.27 31.80
N ASN A 127 14.33 -0.52 31.64
CA ASN A 127 14.23 -1.97 31.43
C ASN A 127 13.89 -2.72 32.72
N GLU A 128 14.38 -2.28 33.87
CA GLU A 128 14.06 -2.89 35.17
C GLU A 128 12.59 -2.71 35.55
N GLU A 129 11.97 -1.59 35.16
CA GLU A 129 10.55 -1.31 35.43
C GLU A 129 9.59 -1.81 34.33
N ARG A 130 10.11 -2.54 33.32
CA ARG A 130 9.35 -3.06 32.19
C ARG A 130 8.55 -4.30 32.61
N TRP A 131 7.32 -4.41 32.10
CA TRP A 131 6.57 -5.67 32.19
C TRP A 131 6.89 -6.58 30.99
N ASP A 132 6.82 -7.90 31.19
CA ASP A 132 7.29 -8.90 30.22
C ASP A 132 6.69 -8.73 28.80
N ASP A 133 5.47 -8.22 28.69
CA ASP A 133 4.76 -8.00 27.41
C ASP A 133 4.63 -6.50 27.00
N GLU A 134 5.36 -5.59 27.64
CA GLU A 134 5.24 -4.14 27.40
C GLU A 134 6.12 -3.65 26.23
N SER A 135 5.53 -2.92 25.27
CA SER A 135 6.29 -2.29 24.19
C SER A 135 7.00 -1.01 24.65
N ASN A 136 8.01 -0.56 23.89
CA ASN A 136 8.71 0.71 24.17
C ASN A 136 7.73 1.90 24.25
N GLN A 137 6.69 1.90 23.41
CA GLN A 137 5.69 2.96 23.39
C GLN A 137 4.82 2.93 24.66
N ASP A 138 4.39 1.74 25.08
CA ASP A 138 3.55 1.56 26.27
C ASP A 138 4.27 2.00 27.54
N LEU A 139 5.54 1.61 27.68
CA LEU A 139 6.40 2.03 28.79
C LEU A 139 6.52 3.55 28.88
N VAL A 140 6.83 4.22 27.76
CA VAL A 140 6.96 5.68 27.72
C VAL A 140 5.63 6.36 28.08
N MET A 141 4.51 5.87 27.53
CA MET A 141 3.18 6.43 27.82
C MET A 141 2.79 6.25 29.30
N ARG A 142 3.12 5.11 29.91
CA ARG A 142 2.87 4.86 31.34
C ARG A 142 3.68 5.82 32.22
N LYS A 143 4.96 6.05 31.89
CA LYS A 143 5.82 6.99 32.63
C LYS A 143 5.35 8.44 32.47
N LEU A 144 5.00 8.86 31.27
CA LEU A 144 4.44 10.19 31.01
C LEU A 144 3.16 10.42 31.82
N ARG A 145 2.23 9.45 31.84
CA ARG A 145 1.01 9.56 32.67
C ARG A 145 1.30 9.67 34.16
N LYS A 146 2.30 8.92 34.65
CA LYS A 146 2.74 9.01 36.05
C LYS A 146 3.30 10.40 36.35
N LEU A 147 4.17 10.94 35.48
CA LEU A 147 4.73 12.29 35.61
C LEU A 147 3.63 13.36 35.59
N MET A 148 2.71 13.31 34.63
CA MET A 148 1.56 14.23 34.59
C MET A 148 0.72 14.16 35.88
N THR A 149 0.55 12.97 36.44
CA THR A 149 -0.20 12.78 37.69
C THR A 149 0.54 13.38 38.89
N LEU A 150 1.87 13.27 38.91
CA LEU A 150 2.71 13.85 39.97
C LEU A 150 2.71 15.38 39.86
N GLU A 151 2.91 15.96 38.68
CA GLU A 151 2.82 17.41 38.46
C GLU A 151 1.44 17.95 38.90
N TYR A 152 0.36 17.26 38.53
CA TYR A 152 -1.00 17.67 38.90
C TYR A 152 -1.30 17.54 40.41
N LYS A 153 -0.67 16.59 41.11
CA LYS A 153 -0.89 16.34 42.55
C LYS A 153 0.05 17.15 43.45
N GLU A 154 1.28 17.38 43.02
CA GLU A 154 2.31 18.07 43.81
C GLU A 154 2.33 19.59 43.58
N GLY A 155 1.54 20.10 42.63
CA GLY A 155 1.24 21.52 42.51
C GLY A 155 2.50 22.39 42.35
N PHE A 156 3.13 22.31 41.18
CA PHE A 156 3.91 23.43 40.65
C PHE A 156 3.04 24.26 39.71
#